data_AF-A0A9E6JVK2-F1
#
_entry.id   AF-A0A9E6JVK2-F1
#
_cell.length_a   1.000
_cell.length_b   1.000
_cell.length_c   1.000
_cell.angle_alpha   90.00
_cell.angle_beta   90.00
_cell.angle_gamma   90.00
#
_symmetry.space_group_name_H-M   'P 1'
#
loop_
_entity.id
_entity.type
_entity.pdbx_description
1 polymer ?
#
loop_
_entity_poly.entity_id
_entity_poly.type
_entity_poly.pdbx_seq_one_letter_code
_entity_poly.pdbx_strand_id
1 'polypeptide(L)' 'MQIMSLSEEIQETAWHTLSGEETCERLRTSASGLSATEAAARLTQFGLNELQAGKQISAWAIFFSQFK' A
#
# COMPACT_ATOMS: atom_id res chain seq x y z
N MET A 1 2.72 -22.29 -13.55
CA MET A 1 1.67 -22.32 -12.52
C MET A 1 2.31 -22.77 -11.22
N GLN A 2 2.76 -21.83 -10.41
CA GLN A 2 3.20 -22.08 -9.03
C GLN A 2 2.80 -20.84 -8.23
N ILE A 3 1.69 -21.00 -7.52
CA ILE A 3 1.09 -20.01 -6.65
C ILE A 3 1.99 -19.95 -5.42
N MET A 4 2.86 -18.94 -5.31
CA MET A 4 3.46 -18.53 -4.03
C MET A 4 2.30 -17.87 -3.25
N SER A 5 1.49 -18.56 -2.46
CA SER A 5 1.85 -19.28 -1.23
C SER A 5 2.84 -18.47 -0.40
N LEU A 6 2.39 -17.31 0.08
CA LEU A 6 2.29 -17.04 1.51
C LEU A 6 1.53 -15.72 1.66
N SER A 7 0.34 -15.78 2.23
CA SER A 7 -0.20 -14.68 3.01
C SER A 7 0.86 -14.33 4.06
N GLU A 8 1.65 -13.28 3.82
CA GLU A 8 2.35 -12.60 4.89
C GLU A 8 1.25 -12.15 5.86
N GLU A 9 1.20 -12.78 7.04
CA GLU A 9 0.44 -12.27 8.16
C GLU A 9 0.92 -10.83 8.39
N ILE A 10 0.11 -9.85 7.99
CA ILE A 10 0.32 -8.46 8.34
C ILE A 10 0.08 -8.40 9.86
N GLN A 11 1.11 -8.70 10.64
CA GLN A 11 1.11 -8.41 12.06
C GLN A 11 0.94 -6.90 12.21
N GLU A 12 -0.20 -6.47 12.78
CA GLU A 12 -0.46 -5.07 13.06
C GLU A 12 0.62 -4.55 14.00
N THR A 13 1.59 -3.83 13.45
CA THR A 13 2.55 -3.09 14.25
C THR A 13 1.84 -1.86 14.81
N ALA A 14 1.78 -1.74 16.14
CA ALA A 14 1.25 -0.57 16.81
C ALA A 14 2.23 0.62 16.70
N TRP A 15 2.41 1.17 15.49
CA TRP A 15 3.39 2.23 15.20
C TRP A 15 3.32 3.42 16.15
N HIS A 16 2.12 3.76 16.62
CA HIS A 16 1.87 4.88 17.52
C HIS A 16 2.49 4.71 18.93
N THR A 17 2.95 3.51 19.30
CA THR A 17 3.59 3.25 20.59
C THR A 17 5.12 3.28 20.54
N LEU A 18 5.71 3.38 19.34
CA LEU A 18 7.16 3.31 19.15
C LEU A 18 7.80 4.69 19.27
N SER A 19 9.07 4.73 19.70
CA SER A 19 9.89 5.93 19.59
C SER A 19 10.20 6.28 18.13
N GLY A 20 10.70 7.49 17.88
CA GLY A 20 11.14 7.89 16.55
C GLY A 20 12.29 7.03 16.04
N GLU A 21 13.24 6.70 16.90
CA GLU A 21 14.40 5.85 16.61
C GLU A 21 13.97 4.41 16.28
N GLU A 22 13.11 3.82 17.11
CA GLU A 22 12.57 2.47 16.88
C GLU A 22 11.79 2.39 15.57
N THR A 23 11.02 3.43 15.27
CA THR A 23 10.28 3.54 14.00
C THR A 23 11.24 3.61 12.81
N CYS A 24 12.30 4.43 12.92
CA CYS A 24 13.31 4.57 11.87
C CYS A 24 14.06 3.25 11.63
N GLU A 25 14.45 2.56 12.69
CA GLU A 25 15.14 1.26 12.61
C GLU A 25 14.26 0.21 11.92
N ARG A 26 13.00 0.08 12.34
CA ARG A 26 12.06 -0.88 11.74
C ARG A 26 11.76 -0.57 10.27
N LEU A 27 11.60 0.70 9.93
CA LEU A 27 11.37 1.15 8.54
C LEU A 27 12.66 1.27 7.72
N ARG A 28 13.82 0.92 8.30
CA ARG A 28 15.15 1.02 7.70
C ARG A 28 15.37 2.40 7.06
N THR A 29 15.05 3.45 7.80
CA THR A 29 15.17 4.85 7.36
C THR A 29 15.97 5.64 8.39
N SER A 30 16.32 6.88 8.05
CA SER A 30 16.96 7.81 8.96
C SER A 30 16.05 8.99 9.30
N ALA A 31 16.35 9.70 10.39
CA ALA A 31 15.68 10.95 10.74
C ALA A 31 15.91 12.06 9.69
N SER A 32 16.98 11.97 8.90
CA SER A 32 17.23 12.86 7.76
C SER A 32 16.46 12.47 6.49
N GLY A 33 15.65 11.40 6.53
CA GLY A 33 14.87 10.91 5.40
C GLY A 33 15.57 9.82 4.58
N LEU A 34 15.06 9.61 3.37
CA LEU A 34 15.53 8.60 2.42
C LEU A 34 16.41 9.23 1.35
N SER A 35 17.35 8.42 0.83
CA SER A 35 18.05 8.77 -0.40
C SER A 35 17.11 8.69 -1.61
N ALA A 36 17.43 9.42 -2.69
CA ALA A 36 16.64 9.38 -3.91
C ALA A 36 16.54 7.98 -4.53
N THR A 37 17.63 7.20 -4.45
CA THR A 37 17.69 5.82 -4.95
C THR A 37 16.77 4.90 -4.15
N GLU A 38 16.77 5.02 -2.84
CA GLU A 38 15.91 4.21 -1.97
C GLU A 38 14.43 4.60 -2.10
N ALA A 39 14.13 5.90 -2.22
CA ALA A 39 12.77 6.36 -2.48
C ALA A 39 12.22 5.80 -3.80
N ALA A 40 13.02 5.77 -4.88
CA ALA A 40 12.63 5.18 -6.16
C ALA A 40 12.44 3.66 -6.08
N ALA A 41 13.30 2.97 -5.33
CA ALA A 41 13.17 1.54 -5.09
C ALA A 41 11.87 1.21 -4.34
N ARG A 42 11.56 1.96 -3.27
CA ARG A 42 10.31 1.80 -2.51
C ARG A 42 9.07 2.12 -3.35
N LEU A 43 9.12 3.18 -4.17
CA LEU A 43 8.02 3.51 -5.08
C LEU A 43 7.73 2.38 -6.07
N THR A 44 8.76 1.72 -6.58
CA THR A 44 8.63 0.57 -7.48
C THR A 44 8.07 -0.66 -6.74
N GLN A 45 8.45 -0.84 -5.47
CA GLN A 45 8.02 -1.98 -4.66
C GLN A 45 6.57 -1.85 -4.16
N PHE A 46 6.18 -0.69 -3.65
CA PHE A 46 4.89 -0.49 -2.98
C PHE A 46 3.84 0.19 -3.88
N GLY A 47 4.27 0.81 -4.97
CA GLY A 47 3.41 1.64 -5.82
C GLY A 47 3.17 3.03 -5.25
N LEU A 48 2.32 3.78 -5.94
CA LEU A 48 1.92 5.12 -5.53
C LEU A 48 1.06 5.06 -4.27
N ASN A 49 1.25 6.02 -3.37
CA ASN A 49 0.37 6.22 -2.22
C ASN A 49 -0.94 6.89 -2.66
N GLU A 50 -1.72 6.18 -3.47
CA GLU A 50 -3.00 6.63 -3.99
C GLU A 50 -4.05 5.54 -3.81
N LEU A 51 -5.28 5.97 -3.49
CA LEU A 51 -6.42 5.07 -3.45
C LEU A 51 -6.74 4.66 -4.89
N GLN A 52 -6.78 3.34 -5.11
CA GLN A 52 -7.21 2.81 -6.40
C GLN A 52 -8.65 3.22 -6.67
N ALA A 53 -8.89 3.76 -7.87
CA ALA A 53 -10.25 4.12 -8.27
C ALA A 53 -11.15 2.87 -8.19
N GLY A 54 -12.31 3.04 -7.57
CA GLY A 54 -13.33 2.00 -7.55
C GLY A 54 -13.75 1.61 -8.97
N LYS A 55 -14.28 0.39 -9.12
CA LYS A 55 -14.83 -0.06 -10.41
C LYS A 55 -15.87 0.95 -10.89
N GLN A 56 -15.63 1.54 -12.05
CA GLN A 56 -16.58 2.43 -12.69
C GLN A 56 -17.76 1.61 -13.18
N ILE A 57 -18.97 1.94 -12.71
CA ILE A 57 -20.21 1.40 -13.26
C ILE A 57 -20.66 2.36 -14.35
N SER A 58 -20.85 1.87 -15.57
CA SER A 58 -21.30 2.73 -16.68
C SER A 58 -22.73 3.20 -16.46
N ALA A 59 -23.06 4.40 -16.94
CA ALA A 59 -24.42 4.94 -16.86
C ALA A 59 -25.46 3.99 -17.49
N TRP A 60 -25.10 3.30 -18.58
CA TRP A 60 -25.93 2.27 -19.20
C TRP A 60 -26.14 1.05 -18.31
N ALA A 61 -25.09 0.57 -17.63
CA ALA A 61 -25.21 -0.53 -16.67
C ALA A 61 -26.13 -0.14 -15.49
N ILE A 62 -26.04 1.11 -15.01
CA ILE A 62 -26.94 1.65 -13.99
C ILE A 62 -28.38 1.66 -14.53
N PHE A 63 -28.62 2.22 -15.73
CA PHE A 63 -29.96 2.31 -16.33
C PHE A 63 -30.63 0.94 -16.50
N PHE A 64 -29.95 -0.04 -17.11
CA PHE A 64 -30.52 -1.37 -17.32
C PHE A 64 -30.74 -2.16 -16.02
N SER A 65 -29.99 -1.87 -14.95
CA SER A 65 -30.21 -2.51 -13.65
C SER A 65 -31.56 -2.17 -13.01
N GLN A 66 -32.20 -1.06 -13.42
CA GLN A 66 -33.50 -0.61 -12.88
C GLN A 66 -34.69 -1.39 -13.46
N PHE A 67 -34.51 -2.10 -14.57
CA PHE A 67 -35.59 -2.82 -15.27
C PHE A 67 -35.45 -4.35 -15.14
N LYS A 68 -34.68 -4.81 -14.14
CA LYS A 68 -34.72 -6.21 -13.70
C LYS A 68 -35.99 -6.50 -12.89
#